data_AF-A0A246ABQ8-F1
#
_entry.id   AF-A0A246ABQ8-F1
#
_cell.length_a   1.000
_cell.length_b   1.000
_cell.length_c   1.000
_cell.angle_alpha   90.00
_cell.angle_beta   90.00
_cell.angle_gamma   90.00
#
_symmetry.space_group_name_H-M   'P 1'
#
loop_
_entity.id
_entity.type
_entity.pdbx_description
1 polymer ?
#
loop_
_entity_poly.entity_id
_entity_poly.type
_entity_poly.pdbx_seq_one_letter_code
_entity_poly.pdbx_strand_id
1 'polypeptide(L)'
;MKEKISHPKIAVRTLLKVLLMIVIIFIINSWPSIMRSLDGQAPPFNYWLDHSFKPSNFLLIIGFGAYFYYKDLTDQKELIAKKQNEIE
;
A
#
# COMPACT_ATOMS: atom_id res chain seq x y z
N MET A 1 8.27 23.69 -21.50
CA MET A 1 6.89 23.45 -20.99
C MET A 1 6.98 23.13 -19.50
N LYS A 2 6.24 23.80 -18.61
CA LYS A 2 6.21 23.43 -17.18
C LYS A 2 5.68 21.98 -17.06
N GLU A 3 6.53 21.02 -16.68
CA GLU A 3 6.07 19.67 -16.36
C GLU A 3 5.04 19.77 -15.21
N LYS A 4 3.79 19.36 -15.46
CA LYS A 4 2.73 19.38 -14.45
C LYS A 4 2.72 18.04 -13.71
N ILE A 5 2.60 18.09 -12.39
CA ILE A 5 2.43 16.90 -11.55
C ILE A 5 1.06 16.29 -11.81
N SER A 6 1.02 14.99 -12.12
CA SER A 6 -0.23 14.27 -12.38
C SER A 6 -0.75 13.63 -11.09
N HIS A 7 -1.64 14.34 -10.39
CA HIS A 7 -2.31 13.82 -9.19
C HIS A 7 -3.08 12.51 -9.42
N PRO A 8 -3.80 12.28 -10.53
CA PRO A 8 -4.45 10.99 -10.79
C PRO A 8 -3.46 9.84 -10.86
N LYS A 9 -2.29 10.06 -11.49
CA LYS A 9 -1.25 9.04 -11.60
C LYS A 9 -0.64 8.69 -10.24
N ILE A 10 -0.45 9.70 -9.38
CA ILE A 10 -0.01 9.50 -7.99
C ILE A 10 -1.05 8.70 -7.22
N ALA A 11 -2.33 9.06 -7.31
CA ALA A 11 -3.41 8.37 -6.62
C ALA A 11 -3.48 6.87 -6.99
N VAL A 12 -3.36 6.52 -8.28
CA VAL A 12 -3.33 5.12 -8.73
C VAL A 12 -2.12 4.38 -8.17
N ARG A 13 -0.93 4.98 -8.20
CA ARG A 13 0.29 4.36 -7.62
C ARG A 13 0.16 4.16 -6.12
N THR A 14 -0.36 5.14 -5.40
CA THR A 14 -0.63 5.03 -3.96
C THR A 14 -1.62 3.91 -3.69
N LEU A 15 -2.72 3.83 -4.44
CA LEU A 15 -3.71 2.76 -4.29
C LEU A 15 -3.08 1.37 -4.48
N LEU A 16 -2.26 1.19 -5.51
CA LEU A 16 -1.56 -0.08 -5.75
C LEU A 16 -0.62 -0.45 -4.59
N LYS A 17 0.13 0.51 -4.05
CA LYS A 17 1.00 0.28 -2.88
C LYS A 17 0.19 -0.08 -1.63
N VAL A 18 -0.94 0.57 -1.41
CA VAL A 18 -1.84 0.29 -0.29
C VAL A 18 -2.46 -1.11 -0.44
N LEU A 19 -2.93 -1.49 -1.62
CA LEU A 19 -3.45 -2.83 -1.90
C LEU A 19 -2.39 -3.91 -1.63
N LEU A 20 -1.15 -3.70 -2.08
CA LEU A 20 -0.04 -4.61 -1.79
C LEU A 20 0.18 -4.76 -0.28
N MET A 21 0.14 -3.66 0.45
CA MET A 21 0.32 -3.68 1.90
C MET A 21 -0.83 -4.41 2.63
N ILE A 22 -2.07 -4.25 2.16
CA ILE A 22 -3.22 -5.00 2.67
C ILE A 22 -2.99 -6.50 2.50
N VAL A 23 -2.51 -6.93 1.32
CA VAL A 23 -2.16 -8.34 1.06
C VAL A 23 -1.05 -8.82 2.00
N ILE A 24 0.01 -8.03 2.22
CA ILE A 24 1.11 -8.39 3.14
C ILE A 24 0.58 -8.55 4.57
N ILE A 25 -0.19 -7.58 5.07
CA ILE A 25 -0.76 -7.63 6.43
C ILE A 25 -1.69 -8.84 6.58
N PHE A 26 -2.50 -9.13 5.56
CA PHE A 26 -3.37 -10.30 5.54
C PHE A 26 -2.55 -11.59 5.65
N ILE A 27 -1.49 -11.75 4.85
CA ILE A 27 -0.63 -12.94 4.89
C ILE A 27 0.02 -13.12 6.27
N ILE A 28 0.55 -12.04 6.85
CA ILE A 28 1.19 -12.08 8.17
C ILE A 28 0.18 -12.46 9.26
N ASN A 29 -0.99 -11.82 9.29
CA ASN A 29 -2.01 -12.08 10.31
C ASN A 29 -2.63 -13.48 10.16
N SER A 30 -2.73 -13.96 8.93
CA SER A 30 -3.36 -15.24 8.61
C SER A 30 -2.37 -16.39 8.54
N TRP A 31 -1.08 -16.17 8.82
CA TRP A 31 -0.04 -17.18 8.65
C TRP A 31 -0.38 -18.54 9.31
N PRO A 32 -0.91 -18.59 10.55
CA PRO A 32 -1.32 -19.87 11.15
C PRO A 32 -2.49 -20.52 10.40
N SER A 33 -3.45 -19.74 9.91
CA SER A 33 -4.57 -20.23 9.11
C SER A 33 -4.11 -20.79 7.78
N ILE A 34 -3.12 -20.14 7.14
CA ILE A 34 -2.50 -20.58 5.90
C ILE A 34 -1.80 -21.93 6.12
N MET A 35 -0.97 -22.06 7.16
CA MET A 35 -0.30 -23.31 7.50
C MET A 35 -1.31 -24.46 7.71
N ARG A 36 -2.33 -24.24 8.55
CA ARG A 36 -3.37 -25.26 8.77
C ARG A 36 -4.10 -25.67 7.50
N SER A 37 -4.29 -24.74 6.57
CA SER A 37 -4.93 -25.03 5.28
C SER A 37 -4.06 -25.91 4.40
N LEU A 38 -2.74 -25.73 4.44
CA LEU A 38 -1.78 -26.59 3.74
C LEU A 38 -1.76 -28.02 4.32
N ASP A 39 -2.04 -28.17 5.61
CA ASP A 39 -2.19 -29.46 6.29
C ASP A 39 -3.59 -30.10 6.09
N GLY A 40 -4.44 -29.53 5.21
CA GLY A 40 -5.80 -30.02 4.94
C GLY A 40 -6.86 -29.63 5.99
N GLN A 41 -6.50 -28.80 6.98
CA GLN A 41 -7.37 -28.32 8.05
C GLN A 41 -7.75 -26.85 7.85
N ALA A 42 -8.31 -26.52 6.68
CA ALA A 42 -8.67 -25.15 6.33
C ALA A 42 -9.72 -24.57 7.31
N PRO A 43 -9.42 -23.47 8.03
CA PRO A 43 -10.39 -22.84 8.92
C PRO A 43 -11.60 -22.29 8.13
N PRO A 44 -12.79 -22.24 8.74
CA PRO A 44 -13.98 -21.69 8.09
C PRO A 44 -13.81 -20.19 7.80
N PHE A 45 -14.48 -19.69 6.76
CA PHE A 45 -14.33 -18.29 6.29
C PHE A 45 -14.49 -17.23 7.39
N ASN A 46 -15.46 -17.39 8.29
CA ASN A 46 -15.67 -16.44 9.40
C ASN A 46 -14.43 -16.32 10.31
N TYR A 47 -13.70 -17.42 10.52
CA TYR A 47 -12.45 -17.40 11.29
C TYR A 47 -11.39 -16.53 10.62
N TRP A 48 -11.31 -16.57 9.28
CA TRP A 48 -10.40 -15.71 8.53
C TRP A 48 -10.77 -14.24 8.67
N LEU A 49 -12.04 -13.89 8.60
CA LEU A 49 -12.46 -12.49 8.78
C LEU A 49 -12.07 -11.97 10.17
N ASP A 50 -12.38 -12.73 11.22
CA ASP A 50 -12.16 -12.30 12.61
C ASP A 50 -10.67 -12.20 12.97
N HIS A 51 -9.82 -13.05 12.40
CA HIS A 51 -8.39 -13.12 12.76
C HIS A 51 -7.48 -12.32 11.83
N SER A 52 -7.86 -12.10 10.57
CA SER A 52 -6.99 -11.45 9.58
C SER A 52 -7.16 -9.93 9.54
N PHE A 53 -8.36 -9.43 9.87
CA PHE A 53 -8.71 -8.01 9.77
C PHE A 53 -8.86 -7.38 11.15
N LYS A 54 -7.74 -7.01 11.77
CA LYS A 54 -7.75 -6.27 13.03
C LYS A 54 -8.06 -4.78 12.80
N PRO A 55 -8.90 -4.14 13.64
CA PRO A 55 -9.16 -2.71 13.56
C PRO A 55 -7.89 -1.84 13.56
N SER A 56 -6.84 -2.28 14.26
CA SER A 56 -5.52 -1.62 14.28
C SER A 56 -4.88 -1.49 12.90
N ASN A 57 -5.19 -2.39 11.97
CA ASN A 57 -4.63 -2.37 10.61
C ASN A 57 -5.16 -1.18 9.80
N PHE A 58 -6.34 -0.65 10.12
CA PHE A 58 -6.88 0.54 9.44
C PHE A 58 -6.02 1.78 9.67
N LEU A 59 -5.50 1.97 10.90
CA LEU A 59 -4.60 3.09 11.20
C LEU A 59 -3.31 2.99 10.38
N LEU A 60 -2.77 1.77 10.24
CA LEU A 60 -1.59 1.52 9.39
C LEU A 60 -1.91 1.79 7.92
N ILE A 61 -3.02 1.29 7.40
CA ILE A 61 -3.46 1.50 6.01
C ILE A 61 -3.60 2.98 5.68
N ILE A 62 -4.26 3.76 6.55
CA ILE A 62 -4.42 5.20 6.36
C ILE A 62 -3.07 5.92 6.47
N GLY A 63 -2.27 5.60 7.50
CA GLY A 63 -0.96 6.22 7.72
C GLY A 63 0.01 5.99 6.57
N PHE A 64 0.15 4.73 6.13
CA PHE A 64 0.99 4.39 4.98
C PHE A 64 0.42 4.93 3.66
N GLY A 65 -0.91 4.97 3.49
CA GLY A 65 -1.54 5.56 2.33
C GLY A 65 -1.21 7.05 2.19
N ALA A 66 -1.34 7.81 3.27
CA ALA A 66 -0.93 9.21 3.33
C ALA A 66 0.58 9.34 3.05
N TYR A 67 1.41 8.55 3.73
CA TYR A 67 2.86 8.55 3.54
C TYR A 67 3.26 8.30 2.07
N PHE A 68 2.72 7.28 1.42
CA PHE A 68 3.04 6.96 0.03
C PHE A 68 2.61 8.06 -0.95
N TYR A 69 1.45 8.68 -0.72
CA TYR A 69 0.99 9.79 -1.53
C TYR A 69 1.90 11.01 -1.42
N TYR A 70 2.20 11.43 -0.18
CA TYR A 70 3.08 12.58 0.06
C TYR A 70 4.49 12.33 -0.45
N LYS A 71 5.03 11.12 -0.28
CA LYS A 71 6.36 10.75 -0.77
C LYS A 71 6.45 10.84 -2.30
N ASP A 72 5.51 10.25 -3.04
CA ASP A 72 5.51 10.29 -4.52
C ASP A 72 5.31 11.72 -5.04
N LEU A 73 4.52 12.54 -4.34
CA LEU A 73 4.36 13.96 -4.67
C LEU A 73 5.67 14.74 -4.47
N THR A 74 6.40 14.50 -3.38
CA THR A 74 7.70 15.13 -3.13
C THR A 74 8.74 14.66 -4.13
N ASP A 75 8.81 13.36 -4.42
CA ASP A 75 9.76 12.78 -5.38
C ASP A 75 9.55 13.36 -6.78
N GLN A 76 8.30 13.52 -7.22
CA GLN A 76 8.00 14.15 -8.51
C GLN A 76 8.39 15.63 -8.56
N LYS A 77 8.21 16.37 -7.46
CA LYS A 77 8.69 17.77 -7.38
C LYS A 77 10.20 17.85 -7.54
N GLU A 78 10.93 16.98 -6.84
CA GLU A 78 12.40 16.93 -6.94
C GLU A 78 12.87 16.56 -8.34
N LEU A 79 12.23 15.57 -8.98
CA LEU A 79 12.56 15.16 -10.35
C LEU A 79 12.34 16.28 -11.36
N ILE A 80 11.25 17.04 -11.24
CA ILE A 80 10.97 18.20 -12.11
C ILE A 80 12.02 19.30 -11.87
N ALA A 81 12.36 19.59 -10.62
CA ALA A 81 13.36 20.60 -10.28
C ALA A 81 14.75 20.25 -10.83
N LYS A 82 15.17 18.98 -10.70
CA LYS A 82 16.44 18.50 -11.26
C LYS A 82 16.49 18.61 -12.78
N LYS A 83 15.44 18.15 -13.47
CA LYS A 83 15.34 18.29 -14.94
C LYS A 83 15.41 19.74 -15.40
N GLN A 84 14.82 20.67 -14.64
CA GLN A 84 14.85 22.08 -15.01
C GLN A 84 16.28 22.65 -14.89
N ASN A 85 17.04 22.26 -13.87
CA ASN A 85 18.43 22.69 -13.67
C ASN A 85 19.42 22.03 -14.65
N GLU A 86 19.09 20.89 -15.26
CA GLU A 86 19.92 20.21 -16.26
C GLU A 86 19.73 20.75 -17.69
N ILE A 87 18.68 21.56 -17.91
CA ILE A 87 18.33 22.14 -19.22
C ILE A 87 18.77 23.62 -19.32
N GLU A 88 19.10 24.26 -18.19
CA GLU A 88 19.76 25.58 -18.11
C GLU A 88 21.29 25.46 -18.15
#